data_AF-A0A6I1QLM3-F1
#
_entry.id   AF-A0A6I1QLM3-F1
#
_cell.length_a   1.000
_cell.length_b   1.000
_cell.length_c   1.000
_cell.angle_alpha   90.00
_cell.angle_beta   90.00
_cell.angle_gamma   90.00
#
_symmetry.space_group_name_H-M   'P 1'
#
loop_
_entity.id
_entity.type
_entity.pdbx_description
1 polymer ?
#
loop_
_entity_poly.entity_id
_entity_poly.type
_entity_poly.pdbx_seq_one_letter_code
_entity_poly.pdbx_strand_id
1 'polypeptide(L)'
;MLPLIGFIEATDPKMRSTIEAIERDLTSPEGLVYRYRGFDDGLAGEEGTFIICSFWMVQNLALLGESARARSLFEKLRGYANDLGLFSEEFDTRTGEMLGNFPQAFSHLAFINSAILLDRLEREQSVLASEAA
;
A
#
# COMPACT_ATOMS: atom_id res chain seq x y z
N MET A 1 -1.27 -8.88 -3.30
CA MET A 1 -1.85 -9.85 -2.33
C MET A 1 -1.14 -11.18 -2.28
N LEU A 2 -0.72 -11.79 -3.41
CA LEU A 2 -0.14 -13.16 -3.42
C LEU A 2 0.99 -13.38 -2.38
N PRO A 3 1.92 -12.44 -2.15
CA PRO A 3 2.95 -12.61 -1.13
C PRO A 3 2.43 -12.50 0.29
N LEU A 4 1.41 -11.64 0.50
CA LEU A 4 0.84 -11.36 1.81
C LEU A 4 0.11 -12.57 2.40
N ILE A 5 -0.28 -13.53 1.54
CA ILE A 5 -0.92 -14.78 1.94
C ILE A 5 0.02 -16.00 1.80
N GLY A 6 1.30 -15.78 1.52
CA GLY A 6 2.31 -16.85 1.39
C GLY A 6 2.18 -17.72 0.14
N PHE A 7 1.50 -17.24 -0.91
CA PHE A 7 1.35 -18.01 -2.15
C PHE A 7 2.62 -18.00 -3.01
N ILE A 8 3.31 -16.85 -3.05
CA ILE A 8 4.55 -16.66 -3.80
C ILE A 8 5.40 -15.62 -3.08
N GLU A 9 6.72 -15.81 -3.04
CA GLU A 9 7.62 -14.81 -2.46
C GLU A 9 7.53 -13.48 -3.22
N ALA A 10 7.62 -12.35 -2.51
CA ALA A 10 7.61 -11.04 -3.16
C ALA A 10 8.78 -10.89 -4.15
N THR A 11 9.92 -11.52 -3.85
CA THR A 11 11.13 -11.51 -4.67
C THR A 11 11.09 -12.44 -5.87
N ASP A 12 10.06 -13.29 -6.00
CA ASP A 12 9.88 -14.13 -7.20
C ASP A 12 9.80 -13.25 -8.46
N PRO A 13 10.48 -13.60 -9.56
CA PRO A 13 10.49 -12.78 -10.78
C PRO A 13 9.10 -12.40 -11.30
N LYS A 14 8.11 -13.29 -11.22
CA LYS A 14 6.73 -13.02 -11.66
C LYS A 14 6.03 -12.04 -10.73
N MET A 15 6.29 -12.16 -9.43
CA MET A 15 5.70 -11.27 -8.45
C MET A 15 6.34 -9.88 -8.52
N ARG A 16 7.67 -9.79 -8.62
CA ARG A 16 8.39 -8.55 -8.85
C ARG A 16 7.85 -7.81 -10.09
N SER A 17 7.74 -8.49 -11.23
CA SER A 17 7.18 -7.87 -12.44
C SER A 17 5.73 -7.41 -12.26
N THR A 18 4.96 -8.11 -11.43
CA THR A 18 3.58 -7.72 -11.10
C THR A 18 3.55 -6.45 -10.24
N ILE A 19 4.41 -6.35 -9.22
CA ILE A 19 4.53 -5.16 -8.37
C ILE A 19 4.94 -3.95 -9.21
N GLU A 20 5.96 -4.11 -10.07
CA GLU A 20 6.43 -3.07 -10.98
C GLU A 20 5.36 -2.63 -11.99
N ALA A 21 4.55 -3.57 -12.50
CA ALA A 21 3.44 -3.24 -13.39
C ALA A 21 2.33 -2.46 -12.69
N ILE A 22 1.95 -2.87 -11.47
CA ILE A 22 0.95 -2.12 -10.67
C ILE A 22 1.48 -0.72 -10.38
N GLU A 23 2.76 -0.60 -10.00
CA GLU A 23 3.35 0.71 -9.74
C GLU A 23 3.32 1.60 -10.99
N ARG A 24 3.74 1.09 -12.14
CA ARG A 24 3.78 1.88 -13.38
C ARG A 24 2.39 2.25 -13.88
N ASP A 25 1.46 1.30 -13.89
CA ASP A 25 0.22 1.42 -14.66
C ASP A 25 -0.97 1.85 -13.79
N LEU A 26 -0.96 1.51 -12.49
CA LEU A 26 -2.09 1.69 -11.56
C LEU A 26 -1.78 2.63 -10.39
N THR A 27 -0.72 3.43 -10.43
CA THR A 27 -0.50 4.47 -9.40
C THR A 27 -0.79 5.89 -9.89
N SER A 28 -1.32 6.71 -8.98
CA SER A 28 -1.38 8.16 -9.15
C SER A 28 0.03 8.77 -9.11
N PRO A 29 0.23 10.01 -9.57
CA PRO A 29 1.50 10.73 -9.41
C PRO A 29 1.98 10.81 -7.95
N GLU A 30 1.06 10.78 -6.99
CA GLU A 30 1.34 10.79 -5.56
C GLU A 30 1.71 9.39 -5.02
N GLY A 31 1.56 8.33 -5.81
CA GLY A 31 1.94 6.95 -5.49
C GLY A 31 0.81 6.10 -4.88
N LEU A 32 -0.44 6.55 -4.92
CA LEU A 32 -1.59 5.77 -4.44
C LEU A 32 -2.14 4.87 -5.55
N VAL A 33 -2.65 3.70 -5.18
CA VAL A 33 -2.99 2.63 -6.11
C VAL A 33 -4.48 2.63 -6.44
N TYR A 34 -4.82 2.63 -7.72
CA TYR A 34 -6.17 2.37 -8.24
C TYR A 34 -6.45 0.86 -8.27
N ARG A 35 -7.72 0.44 -8.17
CA ARG A 35 -8.08 -0.97 -8.39
C ARG A 35 -7.88 -1.37 -9.85
N TYR A 36 -8.27 -0.49 -10.77
CA TYR A 36 -8.10 -0.64 -12.21
C TYR A 36 -8.08 0.74 -12.88
N ARG A 37 -7.76 0.79 -14.18
CA ARG A 37 -7.86 2.00 -14.99
C ARG A 37 -8.47 1.66 -16.34
N GLY A 38 -9.34 2.55 -16.85
CA GLY A 38 -9.94 2.39 -18.18
C GLY A 38 -10.80 1.13 -18.33
N PHE A 39 -11.35 0.62 -17.23
CA PHE A 39 -12.22 -0.54 -17.19
C PHE A 39 -13.58 -0.12 -16.63
N ASP A 40 -14.65 -0.52 -17.31
CA ASP A 40 -16.03 -0.32 -16.86
C ASP A 40 -16.43 -1.51 -15.98
N ASP A 41 -16.52 -1.27 -14.67
CA ASP A 41 -16.94 -2.27 -13.69
C ASP A 41 -18.45 -2.22 -13.39
N GLY A 42 -19.20 -1.36 -14.12
CA GLY A 42 -20.63 -1.18 -13.94
C GLY A 42 -21.02 -0.27 -12.77
N LEU A 43 -20.06 0.40 -12.12
CA LEU A 43 -20.34 1.41 -11.09
C LEU A 43 -20.37 2.83 -11.69
N ALA A 44 -21.22 3.67 -11.12
CA ALA A 44 -21.33 5.08 -11.52
C ALA A 44 -20.33 5.95 -10.75
N GLY A 45 -19.67 6.89 -11.44
CA GLY A 45 -18.74 7.85 -10.85
C GLY A 45 -17.33 7.72 -11.43
N GLU A 46 -16.45 8.63 -11.02
CA GLU A 46 -15.00 8.49 -11.23
C GLU A 46 -14.40 7.84 -9.98
N GLU A 47 -13.62 6.78 -10.18
CA GLU A 47 -13.01 6.02 -9.09
C GLU A 47 -11.80 6.77 -8.52
N GLY A 48 -11.73 6.86 -7.18
CA GLY A 48 -10.56 7.34 -6.47
C GLY A 48 -9.45 6.29 -6.37
N THR A 49 -8.35 6.67 -5.75
CA THR A 49 -7.32 5.69 -5.37
C THR A 49 -7.78 4.91 -4.14
N PHE A 50 -7.48 3.62 -4.07
CA PHE A 50 -7.90 2.76 -2.95
C PHE A 50 -6.84 2.74 -1.85
N ILE A 51 -7.24 3.13 -0.64
CA ILE A 51 -6.33 3.19 0.52
C ILE A 51 -5.78 1.81 0.85
N ILE A 52 -6.64 0.78 0.86
CA ILE A 52 -6.23 -0.60 1.12
C ILE A 52 -5.20 -1.11 0.10
N CYS A 53 -5.41 -0.84 -1.20
CA CYS A 53 -4.50 -1.24 -2.27
C CYS A 53 -3.14 -0.56 -2.13
N SER A 54 -3.15 0.70 -1.70
CA SER A 54 -1.94 1.48 -1.47
C SER A 54 -1.14 0.94 -0.28
N PHE A 55 -1.80 0.53 0.82
CA PHE A 55 -1.13 -0.17 1.92
C PHE A 55 -0.65 -1.57 1.54
N TRP A 56 -1.32 -2.27 0.63
CA TRP A 56 -0.78 -3.51 0.08
C TRP A 56 0.50 -3.26 -0.74
N MET A 57 0.58 -2.15 -1.48
CA MET A 57 1.82 -1.77 -2.17
C MET A 57 2.97 -1.54 -1.18
N VAL A 58 2.71 -0.84 -0.06
CA VAL A 58 3.69 -0.70 1.04
C VAL A 58 4.21 -2.07 1.49
N GLN A 59 3.30 -3.01 1.78
CA GLN A 59 3.70 -4.34 2.25
C GLN A 59 4.51 -5.12 1.22
N ASN A 60 4.16 -5.00 -0.07
CA ASN A 60 4.90 -5.67 -1.14
C ASN A 60 6.29 -5.06 -1.35
N LEU A 61 6.44 -3.73 -1.30
CA LEU A 61 7.74 -3.05 -1.34
C LEU A 61 8.61 -3.47 -0.14
N ALA A 62 8.02 -3.58 1.05
CA ALA A 62 8.73 -4.03 2.25
C ALA A 62 9.26 -5.47 2.09
N LEU A 63 8.42 -6.39 1.60
CA LEU A 63 8.82 -7.79 1.35
C LEU A 63 9.80 -7.95 0.19
N LEU A 64 9.83 -7.01 -0.76
CA LEU A 64 10.86 -6.94 -1.81
C LEU A 64 12.24 -6.52 -1.28
N GLY A 65 12.32 -6.07 -0.02
CA GLY A 65 13.54 -5.51 0.58
C GLY A 65 13.71 -4.02 0.33
N GLU A 66 12.71 -3.34 -0.24
CA GLU A 66 12.76 -1.92 -0.57
C GLU A 66 12.25 -1.06 0.60
N SER A 67 12.81 -1.28 1.78
CA SER A 67 12.33 -0.73 3.06
C SER A 67 12.18 0.80 3.05
N ALA A 68 13.11 1.52 2.43
CA ALA A 68 13.05 2.98 2.36
C ALA A 68 11.85 3.48 1.54
N ARG A 69 11.54 2.82 0.41
CA ARG A 69 10.39 3.15 -0.43
C ARG A 69 9.08 2.79 0.27
N ALA A 70 9.04 1.61 0.89
CA ALA A 70 7.90 1.16 1.67
C ALA A 70 7.58 2.13 2.82
N ARG A 71 8.60 2.54 3.59
CA ARG A 71 8.45 3.50 4.69
C ARG A 71 7.98 4.86 4.20
N SER A 72 8.56 5.38 3.11
CA SER A 72 8.15 6.67 2.53
C SER A 72 6.67 6.66 2.11
N LEU A 73 6.23 5.60 1.41
CA LEU A 73 4.83 5.45 1.01
C LEU A 73 3.91 5.29 2.22
N PHE A 74 4.31 4.50 3.23
CA PHE A 74 3.55 4.32 4.46
C PHE A 74 3.31 5.65 5.19
N GLU A 75 4.34 6.48 5.36
CA GLU A 75 4.22 7.78 6.02
C GLU A 75 3.34 8.74 5.24
N LYS A 76 3.43 8.73 3.91
CA LYS A 76 2.52 9.50 3.05
C LYS A 76 1.07 9.05 3.25
N LEU A 77 0.80 7.74 3.20
CA LEU A 77 -0.55 7.20 3.39
C LEU A 77 -1.11 7.49 4.78
N ARG A 78 -0.27 7.41 5.82
CA ARG A 78 -0.64 7.78 7.19
C ARG A 78 -1.14 9.22 7.27
N GLY A 79 -0.60 10.12 6.44
CA GLY A 79 -1.03 11.52 6.34
C GLY A 79 -2.41 11.75 5.71
N TYR A 80 -3.00 10.75 5.04
CA TYR A 80 -4.35 10.86 4.46
C TYR A 80 -5.47 10.45 5.41
N ALA A 81 -5.14 10.03 6.64
CA ALA A 81 -6.14 9.91 7.69
C ALA A 81 -6.69 11.29 8.04
N ASN A 82 -7.96 11.37 8.43
CA ASN A 82 -8.49 12.62 8.96
C ASN A 82 -7.92 12.95 10.35
N ASP A 83 -8.39 14.03 10.95
CA ASP A 83 -8.02 14.51 12.30
C ASP A 83 -8.29 13.50 13.42
N LEU A 84 -9.21 12.54 13.22
CA LEU A 84 -9.50 11.44 14.13
C LEU A 84 -8.64 10.19 13.86
N GLY A 85 -7.76 10.22 12.87
CA GLY A 85 -6.97 9.07 12.45
C GLY A 85 -7.77 8.04 11.64
N LEU A 86 -8.90 8.44 11.05
CA LEU A 86 -9.77 7.56 10.28
C LEU A 86 -9.48 7.61 8.78
N PHE A 87 -9.56 6.46 8.12
CA PHE A 87 -9.47 6.31 6.67
C PHE A 87 -10.84 6.00 6.03
N SER A 88 -11.02 6.50 4.81
CA SER A 88 -12.06 6.08 3.88
C SER A 88 -11.61 4.89 3.04
N GLU A 89 -12.51 4.38 2.22
CA GLU A 89 -12.23 3.36 1.21
C GLU A 89 -11.33 3.90 0.11
N GLU A 90 -11.72 5.06 -0.41
CA GLU A 90 -11.07 5.74 -1.52
C GLU A 90 -10.56 7.12 -1.10
N PHE A 91 -9.57 7.61 -1.82
CA PHE A 91 -9.04 8.96 -1.68
C PHE A 91 -8.80 9.56 -3.06
N ASP A 92 -9.36 10.74 -3.31
CA ASP A 92 -9.09 11.52 -4.51
C ASP A 92 -7.83 12.35 -4.30
N THR A 93 -6.75 12.02 -5.00
CA THR A 93 -5.47 12.74 -4.88
C THR A 93 -5.47 14.12 -5.52
N ARG A 94 -6.45 14.46 -6.36
CA ARG A 94 -6.59 15.78 -6.97
C ARG A 94 -7.34 16.76 -6.07
N THR A 95 -8.41 16.30 -5.43
CA THR A 95 -9.26 17.16 -4.58
C THR A 95 -8.90 17.07 -3.11
N GLY A 96 -8.28 15.97 -2.68
CA GLY A 96 -8.04 15.66 -1.27
C GLY A 96 -9.26 15.09 -0.55
N GLU A 97 -10.30 14.69 -1.29
CA GLU A 97 -11.54 14.18 -0.72
C GLU A 97 -11.45 12.71 -0.32
N MET A 98 -12.09 12.39 0.80
CA MET A 98 -12.33 11.03 1.25
C MET A 98 -13.58 10.49 0.55
N LEU A 99 -13.45 9.40 -0.20
CA LEU A 99 -14.51 8.85 -1.04
C LEU A 99 -14.91 7.44 -0.58
N GLY A 100 -16.10 7.01 -1.01
CA GLY A 100 -16.63 5.69 -0.71
C GLY A 100 -16.99 5.51 0.77
N ASN A 101 -16.87 4.27 1.26
CA ASN A 101 -17.23 3.95 2.63
C ASN A 101 -16.35 4.68 3.66
N PHE A 102 -16.96 5.22 4.72
CA PHE A 102 -16.26 5.91 5.80
C PHE A 102 -16.92 5.70 7.18
N PRO A 103 -16.16 5.30 8.23
CA PRO A 103 -14.77 4.84 8.17
C PRO A 103 -14.67 3.44 7.55
N GLN A 104 -13.66 3.20 6.72
CA GLN A 104 -13.50 1.89 6.06
C GLN A 104 -12.62 0.95 6.89
N ALA A 105 -13.22 -0.07 7.48
CA ALA A 105 -12.52 -1.02 8.34
C ALA A 105 -11.33 -1.72 7.65
N PHE A 106 -11.47 -2.07 6.37
CA PHE A 106 -10.40 -2.75 5.64
C PHE A 106 -9.17 -1.85 5.38
N SER A 107 -9.39 -0.55 5.14
CA SER A 107 -8.29 0.43 5.02
C SER A 107 -7.47 0.50 6.31
N HIS A 108 -8.15 0.52 7.47
CA HIS A 108 -7.49 0.51 8.78
C HIS A 108 -6.76 -0.81 9.06
N LEU A 109 -7.35 -1.94 8.68
CA LEU A 109 -6.69 -3.25 8.80
C LEU A 109 -5.38 -3.28 8.00
N ALA A 110 -5.39 -2.77 6.76
CA ALA A 110 -4.18 -2.72 5.95
C ALA A 110 -3.14 -1.74 6.48
N PHE A 111 -3.55 -0.61 7.05
CA PHE A 111 -2.66 0.31 7.78
C PHE A 111 -1.95 -0.40 8.95
N ILE A 112 -2.70 -1.06 9.82
CA ILE A 112 -2.17 -1.78 10.99
C ILE A 112 -1.21 -2.89 10.55
N ASN A 113 -1.60 -3.70 9.57
CA ASN A 113 -0.76 -4.79 9.06
C ASN A 113 0.54 -4.26 8.44
N SER A 114 0.48 -3.12 7.73
CA SER A 114 1.68 -2.49 7.17
C SER A 114 2.62 -2.00 8.27
N ALA A 115 2.08 -1.39 9.33
CA ALA A 115 2.88 -0.92 10.46
C ALA A 115 3.60 -2.09 11.17
N ILE A 116 2.87 -3.18 11.44
CA ILE A 116 3.43 -4.39 12.07
C ILE A 116 4.52 -5.01 11.20
N LEU A 117 4.30 -5.12 9.88
CA LEU A 117 5.26 -5.70 8.96
C LEU A 117 6.55 -4.86 8.89
N LEU A 118 6.42 -3.54 8.79
CA LEU A 118 7.58 -2.65 8.74
C LEU A 118 8.41 -2.71 10.03
N ASP A 119 7.77 -2.64 11.21
CA ASP A 119 8.46 -2.76 12.51
C ASP A 119 9.20 -4.10 12.62
N ARG A 120 8.56 -5.20 12.21
CA ARG A 120 9.19 -6.52 12.21
C ARG A 120 10.44 -6.56 11.33
N LEU A 121 10.34 -6.13 10.08
CA LEU A 121 11.46 -6.19 9.13
C LEU A 121 12.62 -5.27 9.53
N GLU A 122 12.33 -4.10 10.11
CA GLU A 122 13.36 -3.18 10.60
C GLU A 122 14.13 -3.77 11.80
N ARG A 123 13.45 -4.48 12.71
CA ARG A 123 14.11 -5.20 13.81
C ARG A 123 15.00 -6.33 13.29
N GLU A 124 14.50 -7.12 12.35
CA GLU A 124 15.28 -8.19 11.72
C GLU A 124 16.55 -7.63 11.04
N GLN A 125 16.44 -6.52 10.30
CA GLN A 125 17.59 -5.84 9.69
C GLN A 125 18.57 -5.29 10.73
N SER A 126 18.09 -4.71 11.83
CA SER A 126 18.95 -4.20 12.90
C SER A 126 19.75 -5.31 13.59
N VAL A 127 19.14 -6.48 13.81
CA VAL A 127 19.84 -7.63 14.39
C VAL A 127 20.94 -8.11 13.46
N LEU A 128 20.63 -8.31 12.18
CA LEU A 128 21.60 -8.73 11.16
C LEU A 128 22.76 -7.74 11.02
N ALA A 129 22.49 -6.43 11.07
CA ALA A 129 23.53 -5.40 11.02
C ALA A 129 24.45 -5.43 12.24
N SER A 130 23.93 -5.77 13.42
CA SER A 130 24.72 -5.90 14.65
C SER A 130 25.59 -7.17 14.69
N GLU A 131 25.13 -8.26 14.07
CA GLU A 131 25.89 -9.52 13.97
C GLU A 131 27.01 -9.45 12.93
N ALA A 132 26.88 -8.56 11.94
CA ALA A 132 27.86 -8.36 10.88
C ALA A 132 28.98 -7.35 11.23
N ALA A 133 28.88 -6.66 12.36
CA ALA A 133 29.83 -5.63 12.83
C ALA A 133 30.81 -6.18 13.87
#